data_AF-U5H6B8-F1
#
_entry.id   AF-U5H6B8-F1
#
_cell.length_a   1.000
_cell.length_b   1.000
_cell.length_c   1.000
_cell.angle_alpha   90.00
_cell.angle_beta   90.00
_cell.angle_gamma   90.00
#
_symmetry.space_group_name_H-M   'P 1'
#
loop_
_entity.id
_entity.type
_entity.pdbx_description
1 polymer ?
#
loop_
_entity_poly.entity_id
_entity_poly.type
_entity_poly.pdbx_seq_one_letter_code
_entity_poly.pdbx_strand_id
1 'polypeptide(L)'
;MIDLATSCTTEYDPCVLPSGTWPYLACSILARPQQPLRVVHERWHDIKSLFYVVMESSFREPYQGNNEELVMAPKGQITWGKWNKALAADAYDAKYILRLNTRYHNLLKGCAQRWTNIKQLVDILRHHCGLHNQFNDFGVAAEEAKLGELWGPSGTMSHEAIISEIERLIPLL
;
A
#
# COMPACT_ATOMS: atom_id res chain seq x y z
N MET A 1 19.79 -13.22 -11.81
CA MET A 1 19.61 -13.27 -13.28
C MET A 1 18.40 -12.41 -13.56
N ILE A 2 18.62 -11.23 -14.14
CA ILE A 2 17.58 -10.23 -14.39
C ILE A 2 17.00 -10.58 -15.76
N ASP A 3 15.70 -10.89 -15.83
CA ASP A 3 15.02 -11.05 -17.11
C ASP A 3 14.56 -9.68 -17.61
N LEU A 4 15.19 -9.27 -18.71
CA LEU A 4 14.85 -8.11 -19.53
C LEU A 4 14.07 -8.61 -20.75
N ALA A 5 12.92 -7.96 -20.97
CA ALA A 5 12.14 -7.90 -22.20
C ALA A 5 11.37 -9.15 -22.66
N THR A 6 10.06 -8.95 -22.83
CA THR A 6 9.35 -9.55 -23.96
C THR A 6 8.52 -8.46 -24.62
N SER A 7 8.83 -8.19 -25.90
CA SER A 7 8.09 -7.31 -26.79
C SER A 7 6.75 -7.93 -27.17
N CYS A 8 5.68 -7.15 -27.25
CA CYS A 8 4.52 -7.52 -28.07
C CYS A 8 4.05 -6.33 -28.91
N THR A 9 3.85 -6.66 -30.18
CA THR A 9 3.48 -5.84 -31.33
C THR A 9 2.00 -5.44 -31.32
N THR A 10 1.70 -4.39 -32.07
CA THR A 10 0.38 -3.83 -32.38
C THR A 10 -0.69 -4.87 -32.75
N GLU A 11 -1.61 -5.13 -31.83
CA GLU A 11 -3.03 -5.48 -31.99
C GLU A 11 -3.64 -5.45 -30.57
N TYR A 12 -4.88 -4.96 -30.42
CA TYR A 12 -5.56 -4.71 -29.14
C TYR A 12 -5.14 -5.60 -27.97
N ASP A 13 -4.37 -5.07 -27.01
CA ASP A 13 -3.89 -5.82 -25.85
C ASP A 13 -4.56 -5.31 -24.56
N PRO A 14 -5.50 -6.06 -23.96
CA PRO A 14 -6.02 -5.76 -22.62
C PRO A 14 -4.97 -6.01 -21.51
N CYS A 15 -3.75 -6.43 -21.85
CA CYS A 15 -2.74 -6.96 -20.93
C CYS A 15 -1.53 -6.04 -20.67
N VAL A 16 -1.65 -4.71 -20.77
CA VAL A 16 -0.66 -3.86 -20.10
C VAL A 16 -0.99 -3.86 -18.61
N LEU A 17 -0.61 -4.95 -17.94
CA LEU A 17 -0.55 -4.99 -16.49
C LEU A 17 0.38 -3.86 -16.04
N PRO A 18 -0.01 -3.05 -15.05
CA PRO A 18 0.87 -2.02 -14.54
C PRO A 18 2.17 -2.66 -14.05
N SER A 19 3.32 -2.07 -14.40
CA SER A 19 4.62 -2.58 -13.97
C SER A 19 4.73 -2.55 -12.44
N GLY A 20 5.05 -3.70 -11.83
CA GLY A 20 5.29 -3.87 -10.40
C GLY A 20 4.72 -5.18 -9.88
N THR A 21 4.99 -5.48 -8.61
CA THR A 21 4.62 -6.77 -8.01
C THR A 21 3.23 -6.68 -7.36
N TRP A 22 2.29 -7.47 -7.88
CA TRP A 22 1.04 -7.74 -7.19
C TRP A 22 1.33 -8.45 -5.85
N PRO A 23 0.75 -8.07 -4.70
CA PRO A 23 -0.33 -7.11 -4.48
C PRO A 23 0.13 -5.76 -3.90
N TYR A 24 1.37 -5.34 -4.10
CA TYR A 24 1.90 -4.14 -3.46
C TYR A 24 1.62 -2.85 -4.25
N LEU A 25 1.04 -2.96 -5.44
CA LEU A 25 0.73 -1.80 -6.28
C LEU A 25 -0.21 -0.78 -5.60
N ALA A 26 0.10 0.49 -5.81
CA ALA A 26 -0.67 1.62 -5.31
C ALA A 26 -2.08 1.71 -5.94
N CYS A 27 -3.07 2.22 -5.20
CA CYS A 27 -4.46 2.27 -5.69
C CYS A 27 -4.61 3.03 -7.01
N SER A 28 -3.90 4.14 -7.19
CA SER A 28 -3.94 4.94 -8.43
C SER A 28 -3.42 4.17 -9.65
N ILE A 29 -2.43 3.29 -9.44
CA ILE A 29 -1.92 2.37 -10.46
C ILE A 29 -2.97 1.29 -10.79
N LEU A 30 -3.76 0.84 -9.80
CA LEU A 30 -4.82 -0.15 -10.00
C LEU A 30 -6.09 0.40 -10.64
N ALA A 31 -6.36 1.69 -10.44
CA ALA A 31 -7.68 2.25 -10.67
C ALA A 31 -8.14 2.20 -12.13
N ARG A 32 -7.24 2.08 -13.12
CA ARG A 32 -7.62 2.12 -14.55
C ARG A 32 -6.66 1.40 -15.51
N PRO A 33 -7.15 0.39 -16.27
CA PRO A 33 -6.57 -0.04 -17.55
C PRO A 33 -7.06 0.80 -18.76
N GLN A 34 -8.22 1.49 -18.67
CA GLN A 34 -8.87 2.19 -19.82
C GLN A 34 -8.73 3.73 -19.82
N GLN A 35 -7.96 4.25 -18.86
CA GLN A 35 -7.38 5.60 -18.75
C GLN A 35 -6.16 5.90 -19.64
N PRO A 36 -6.15 6.83 -20.62
CA PRO A 36 -4.87 7.31 -21.19
C PRO A 36 -4.00 8.09 -20.18
N LEU A 37 -4.50 8.32 -18.97
CA LEU A 37 -3.71 8.88 -17.88
C LEU A 37 -2.81 7.79 -17.32
N ARG A 38 -1.66 7.62 -17.98
CA ARG A 38 -0.50 6.92 -17.44
C ARG A 38 -0.13 7.64 -16.14
N VAL A 39 -0.56 7.11 -15.00
CA VAL A 39 -0.12 7.59 -13.70
C VAL A 39 1.41 7.47 -13.71
N VAL A 40 2.09 8.61 -13.68
CA VAL A 40 3.54 8.65 -13.56
C VAL A 40 3.86 8.12 -12.17
N HIS A 41 4.80 7.19 -12.07
CA HIS A 41 5.22 6.67 -10.78
C HIS A 41 5.84 7.80 -9.94
N GLU A 42 5.38 7.92 -8.70
CA GLU A 42 5.72 9.00 -7.79
C GLU A 42 6.04 8.45 -6.39
N ARG A 43 6.69 9.28 -5.57
CA ARG A 43 7.25 8.86 -4.27
C ARG A 43 6.20 8.25 -3.33
N TRP A 44 4.97 8.77 -3.33
CA TRP A 44 3.89 8.24 -2.50
C TRP A 44 3.42 6.84 -2.93
N HIS A 45 3.67 6.42 -4.18
CA HIS A 45 3.38 5.04 -4.61
C HIS A 45 4.33 4.06 -3.94
N ASP A 46 5.61 4.42 -3.76
CA ASP A 46 6.59 3.62 -3.02
C ASP A 46 6.21 3.55 -1.53
N ILE A 47 5.81 4.67 -0.92
CA ILE A 47 5.33 4.66 0.49
C ILE A 47 4.06 3.81 0.63
N LYS A 48 3.13 3.85 -0.33
CA LYS A 48 1.93 3.00 -0.34
C LYS A 48 2.31 1.52 -0.46
N SER A 49 3.31 1.20 -1.27
CA SER A 49 3.84 -0.16 -1.42
C SER A 49 4.49 -0.64 -0.12
N LEU A 50 5.29 0.21 0.53
CA LEU A 50 5.88 -0.07 1.84
C LEU A 50 4.82 -0.31 2.91
N PHE A 51 3.73 0.47 2.92
CA PHE A 51 2.59 0.22 3.80
C PHE A 51 2.06 -1.21 3.63
N TYR A 52 1.85 -1.68 2.40
CA TYR A 52 1.36 -3.05 2.17
C TYR A 52 2.35 -4.13 2.60
N VAL A 53 3.66 -3.93 2.39
CA VAL A 53 4.71 -4.84 2.85
C VAL A 53 4.73 -4.94 4.38
N VAL A 54 4.69 -3.79 5.06
CA VAL A 54 4.65 -3.72 6.53
C VAL A 54 3.39 -4.40 7.05
N MET A 55 2.23 -4.14 6.44
CA MET A 55 0.98 -4.78 6.83
C MET A 55 1.02 -6.31 6.61
N GLU A 56 1.50 -6.78 5.47
CA GLU A 56 1.65 -8.22 5.22
C GLU A 56 2.58 -8.89 6.25
N SER A 57 3.73 -8.28 6.52
CA SER A 57 4.68 -8.76 7.54
C SER A 57 4.04 -8.78 8.92
N SER A 58 3.23 -7.75 9.22
CA SER A 58 2.51 -7.63 10.48
C SER A 58 1.44 -8.69 10.66
N PHE A 59 0.92 -9.27 9.59
CA PHE A 59 -0.07 -10.35 9.65
C PHE A 59 0.52 -11.71 10.00
N ARG A 60 1.86 -11.85 10.06
CA ARG A 60 2.51 -13.14 10.23
C ARG A 60 2.95 -13.43 11.67
N GLU A 61 2.63 -14.62 12.15
CA GLU A 61 2.99 -15.17 13.47
C GLU A 61 3.89 -16.41 13.35
N PRO A 62 4.72 -16.69 14.37
CA PRO A 62 5.48 -17.94 14.48
C PRO A 62 4.56 -19.16 14.34
N TYR A 63 4.91 -20.06 13.44
CA TYR A 63 4.16 -21.29 13.25
C TYR A 63 4.46 -22.25 14.40
N GLN A 64 3.44 -22.57 15.21
CA GLN A 64 3.58 -23.46 16.37
C GLN A 64 4.71 -23.04 17.34
N GLY A 65 4.99 -21.73 17.44
CA GLY A 65 6.06 -21.19 18.27
C GLY A 65 7.46 -21.21 17.62
N ASN A 66 7.59 -21.72 16.39
CA ASN A 66 8.82 -21.62 15.62
C ASN A 66 8.97 -20.21 15.02
N ASN A 67 9.95 -19.44 15.48
CA ASN A 67 10.20 -18.09 14.99
C ASN A 67 10.85 -18.05 13.60
N GLU A 68 11.37 -19.16 13.10
CA GLU A 68 11.96 -19.27 11.76
C GLU A 68 10.89 -19.48 10.67
N GLU A 69 9.71 -19.97 11.05
CA GLU A 69 8.60 -20.20 10.14
C GLU A 69 7.44 -19.27 10.48
N LEU A 70 7.10 -18.36 9.57
CA LEU A 70 6.07 -17.35 9.79
C LEU A 70 4.86 -17.59 8.89
N VAL A 71 3.70 -17.87 9.48
CA VAL A 71 2.43 -18.05 8.76
C VAL A 71 1.50 -16.86 8.96
N MET A 72 0.64 -16.58 7.98
CA MET A 72 -0.38 -15.53 8.14
C MET A 72 -1.41 -15.92 9.20
N ALA A 73 -1.70 -15.01 10.12
CA ALA A 73 -2.84 -15.10 11.01
C ALA A 73 -4.15 -15.15 10.18
N PRO A 74 -5.19 -15.87 10.63
CA PRO A 74 -6.40 -16.09 9.82
C PRO A 74 -7.05 -14.81 9.26
N LYS A 75 -7.12 -13.75 10.07
CA LYS A 75 -7.68 -12.46 9.65
C LYS A 75 -6.76 -11.70 8.69
N GLY A 76 -5.44 -11.83 8.88
CA GLY A 76 -4.43 -11.33 7.97
C GLY A 76 -4.53 -12.01 6.60
N GLN A 77 -4.71 -13.34 6.56
CA GLN A 77 -4.89 -14.12 5.34
C GLN A 77 -6.13 -13.68 4.54
N ILE A 78 -7.26 -13.44 5.22
CA ILE A 78 -8.49 -12.93 4.56
C ILE A 78 -8.23 -11.56 3.92
N THR A 79 -7.51 -10.69 4.62
CA THR A 79 -7.19 -9.35 4.10
C THR A 79 -6.24 -9.44 2.92
N TRP A 80 -5.15 -10.19 3.08
CA TRP A 80 -4.16 -10.43 2.04
C TRP A 80 -4.80 -11.00 0.78
N GLY A 81 -5.69 -11.99 0.93
CA GLY A 81 -6.42 -12.58 -0.19
C GLY A 81 -7.25 -11.56 -0.98
N LYS A 82 -7.77 -10.51 -0.33
CA LYS A 82 -8.49 -9.42 -1.02
C LYS A 82 -7.55 -8.50 -1.79
N TRP A 83 -6.40 -8.17 -1.23
CA TRP A 83 -5.40 -7.33 -1.90
C TRP A 83 -4.71 -8.08 -3.05
N ASN A 84 -4.60 -9.41 -2.94
CA ASN A 84 -3.97 -10.31 -3.91
C ASN A 84 -4.95 -10.95 -4.90
N LYS A 85 -6.14 -10.38 -5.07
CA LYS A 85 -7.08 -10.84 -6.09
C LYS A 85 -6.55 -10.59 -7.50
N ALA A 86 -6.81 -11.51 -8.43
CA ALA A 86 -6.38 -11.39 -9.83
C ALA A 86 -7.03 -10.20 -10.57
N LEU A 87 -8.25 -9.82 -10.18
CA LEU A 87 -8.95 -8.68 -10.78
C LEU A 87 -8.52 -7.37 -10.11
N ALA A 88 -8.02 -6.43 -10.90
CA ALA A 88 -7.49 -5.17 -10.38
C ALA A 88 -8.56 -4.28 -9.73
N ALA A 89 -9.78 -4.28 -10.26
CA ALA A 89 -10.91 -3.55 -9.67
C ALA A 89 -11.23 -4.04 -8.25
N ASP A 90 -11.26 -5.36 -8.02
CA ASP A 90 -11.54 -5.91 -6.70
C ASP A 90 -10.44 -5.57 -5.68
N ALA A 91 -9.18 -5.63 -6.08
CA ALA A 91 -8.06 -5.27 -5.22
C ALA A 91 -8.05 -3.75 -4.96
N TYR A 92 -8.39 -2.94 -5.96
CA TYR A 92 -8.58 -1.50 -5.82
C TYR A 92 -9.64 -1.21 -4.76
N ASP A 93 -10.84 -1.78 -4.88
CA ASP A 93 -11.93 -1.56 -3.93
C ASP A 93 -11.54 -1.97 -2.50
N ALA A 94 -10.88 -3.12 -2.36
CA ALA A 94 -10.41 -3.62 -1.07
C ALA A 94 -9.35 -2.71 -0.42
N LYS A 95 -8.54 -2.02 -1.21
CA LYS A 95 -7.53 -1.06 -0.74
C LYS A 95 -8.11 0.34 -0.54
N TYR A 96 -9.06 0.75 -1.37
CA TYR A 96 -9.73 2.04 -1.28
C TYR A 96 -10.45 2.21 0.06
N ILE A 97 -11.16 1.16 0.51
CA ILE A 97 -11.87 1.19 1.80
C ILE A 97 -10.95 1.39 3.01
N LEU A 98 -9.62 1.24 2.88
CA LEU A 98 -8.67 1.51 3.96
C LEU A 98 -8.58 3.01 4.31
N ARG A 99 -9.11 3.90 3.47
CA ARG A 99 -9.28 5.31 3.80
C ARG A 99 -10.28 5.52 4.93
N LEU A 100 -11.28 4.64 5.05
CA LEU A 100 -12.25 4.69 6.12
C LEU A 100 -11.59 4.26 7.43
N ASN A 101 -11.56 5.17 8.41
CA ASN A 101 -10.95 4.89 9.72
C ASN A 101 -11.51 3.62 10.35
N THR A 102 -12.81 3.36 10.26
CA THR A 102 -13.41 2.13 10.82
C THR A 102 -12.86 0.85 10.18
N ARG A 103 -12.62 0.85 8.87
CA ARG A 103 -12.05 -0.29 8.14
C ARG A 103 -10.56 -0.44 8.43
N TYR A 104 -9.83 0.66 8.47
CA TYR A 104 -8.43 0.67 8.87
C TYR A 104 -8.21 0.16 10.31
N HIS A 105 -8.99 0.60 11.29
CA HIS A 105 -8.89 0.07 12.65
C HIS A 105 -9.24 -1.42 12.71
N ASN A 106 -10.19 -1.88 11.88
CA ASN A 106 -10.50 -3.31 11.80
C ASN A 106 -9.39 -4.13 11.12
N LEU A 107 -8.64 -3.54 10.19
CA LEU A 107 -7.45 -4.14 9.56
C LEU A 107 -6.39 -4.46 10.61
N LEU A 108 -6.10 -3.50 11.50
CA LEU A 108 -5.08 -3.64 12.56
C LEU A 108 -5.36 -4.80 13.51
N LYS A 109 -6.62 -5.18 13.70
CA LYS A 109 -7.00 -6.37 14.49
C LYS A 109 -6.55 -7.69 13.83
N GLY A 110 -6.08 -7.65 12.59
CA GLY A 110 -5.49 -8.81 11.90
C GLY A 110 -3.97 -8.91 12.09
N CYS A 111 -3.33 -7.90 12.68
CA CYS A 111 -1.91 -7.93 12.98
C CYS A 111 -1.63 -8.96 14.09
N ALA A 112 -0.50 -9.63 13.93
CA ALA A 112 0.07 -10.57 14.88
C ALA A 112 0.36 -9.89 16.22
N GLN A 113 0.13 -10.60 17.33
CA GLN A 113 0.26 -10.04 18.67
C GLN A 113 1.69 -9.57 19.01
N ARG A 114 2.70 -10.14 18.33
CA ARG A 114 4.11 -9.79 18.52
C ARG A 114 4.47 -8.34 18.15
N TRP A 115 3.62 -7.66 17.38
CA TRP A 115 3.88 -6.28 16.97
C TRP A 115 3.17 -5.27 17.87
N THR A 116 3.85 -4.81 18.91
CA THR A 116 3.31 -3.88 19.91
C THR A 116 3.07 -2.46 19.38
N ASN A 117 3.90 -1.99 18.43
CA ASN A 117 3.88 -0.61 17.93
C ASN A 117 3.58 -0.51 16.41
N ILE A 118 3.00 -1.56 15.83
CA ILE A 118 2.69 -1.57 14.39
C ILE A 118 1.77 -0.43 13.97
N LYS A 119 0.79 -0.10 14.83
CA LYS A 119 -0.18 0.95 14.55
C LYS A 119 0.50 2.29 14.29
N GLN A 120 1.48 2.66 15.12
CA GLN A 120 2.20 3.93 14.99
C GLN A 120 2.98 3.98 13.68
N LEU A 121 3.70 2.91 13.34
CA LEU A 121 4.44 2.82 12.07
C LEU A 121 3.50 2.94 10.87
N VAL A 122 2.40 2.18 10.87
CA VAL A 122 1.49 2.20 9.71
C VAL A 122 0.62 3.44 9.66
N ASP A 123 0.37 4.13 10.78
CA ASP A 123 -0.27 5.46 10.79
C ASP A 123 0.60 6.50 10.09
N ILE A 124 1.91 6.52 10.35
CA ILE A 124 2.87 7.38 9.66
C ILE A 124 2.82 7.09 8.15
N LEU A 125 3.04 5.84 7.75
CA LEU A 125 3.03 5.46 6.33
C LEU A 125 1.70 5.81 5.66
N ARG A 126 0.57 5.53 6.32
CA ARG A 126 -0.79 5.83 5.84
C ARG A 126 -1.00 7.33 5.61
N HIS A 127 -0.45 8.18 6.48
CA HIS A 127 -0.53 9.64 6.34
C HIS A 127 0.15 10.12 5.06
N HIS A 128 1.32 9.56 4.75
CA HIS A 128 2.19 10.01 3.66
C HIS A 128 1.86 9.41 2.28
N CYS A 129 0.93 8.45 2.17
CA CYS A 129 0.71 7.73 0.92
C CYS A 129 -0.71 7.80 0.33
N GLY A 130 -1.59 8.69 0.79
CA GLY A 130 -2.95 8.80 0.22
C GLY A 130 -3.95 7.75 0.71
N LEU A 131 -3.60 7.00 1.76
CA LEU A 131 -4.51 6.08 2.46
C LEU A 131 -5.16 6.73 3.70
N HIS A 132 -4.78 7.95 4.04
CA HIS A 132 -5.40 8.72 5.12
C HIS A 132 -6.85 9.10 4.77
N ASN A 133 -7.71 9.24 5.80
CA ASN A 133 -9.13 9.53 5.60
C ASN A 133 -9.41 10.88 4.92
N GLN A 134 -8.46 11.81 4.93
CA GLN A 134 -8.57 13.09 4.23
C GLN A 134 -8.70 12.94 2.70
N PHE A 135 -8.30 11.79 2.16
CA PHE A 135 -8.44 11.45 0.75
C PHE A 135 -9.70 10.59 0.47
N ASN A 136 -10.57 10.42 1.46
CA ASN A 136 -11.85 9.74 1.24
C ASN A 136 -12.67 10.52 0.20
N ASP A 137 -13.37 9.81 -0.67
CA ASP A 137 -14.19 10.38 -1.76
C ASP A 137 -13.41 11.13 -2.86
N PHE A 138 -12.08 11.19 -2.78
CA PHE A 138 -11.26 11.72 -3.86
C PHE A 138 -11.23 10.74 -5.02
N GLY A 139 -11.50 11.25 -6.22
CA GLY A 139 -11.15 10.57 -7.46
C GLY A 139 -9.63 10.55 -7.66
N VAL A 140 -9.13 9.58 -8.44
CA VAL A 140 -7.69 9.33 -8.63
C VAL A 140 -6.91 10.58 -9.04
N ALA A 141 -7.40 11.35 -10.01
CA ALA A 141 -6.70 12.55 -10.47
C ALA A 141 -6.59 13.64 -9.38
N ALA A 142 -7.64 13.81 -8.57
CA ALA A 142 -7.64 14.77 -7.46
C ALA A 142 -6.72 14.31 -6.31
N GLU A 143 -6.67 13.00 -6.04
CA GLU A 143 -5.72 12.42 -5.09
C GLU A 143 -4.28 12.67 -5.54
N GLU A 144 -3.93 12.30 -6.78
CA GLU A 144 -2.57 12.42 -7.29
C GLU A 144 -2.11 13.89 -7.34
N ALA A 145 -2.99 14.82 -7.76
CA ALA A 145 -2.69 16.25 -7.71
C ALA A 145 -2.44 16.72 -6.27
N LYS A 146 -3.28 16.30 -5.32
CA LYS A 146 -3.13 16.73 -3.92
C LYS A 146 -1.88 16.16 -3.27
N LEU A 147 -1.54 14.89 -3.55
CA LEU A 147 -0.29 14.29 -3.10
C LEU A 147 0.92 15.00 -3.72
N GLY A 148 0.85 15.36 -5.01
CA GLY A 148 1.86 16.18 -5.67
C GLY A 148 2.11 17.53 -4.98
N GLU A 149 1.05 18.22 -4.51
CA GLU A 149 1.22 19.45 -3.71
C GLU A 149 1.89 19.20 -2.36
N LEU A 150 1.47 18.15 -1.65
CA LEU A 150 1.93 17.80 -0.30
C LEU A 150 3.41 17.37 -0.29
N TRP A 151 3.79 16.53 -1.25
CA TRP A 151 5.15 16.06 -1.48
C TRP A 151 6.04 17.04 -2.24
N GLY A 152 5.43 18.06 -2.84
CA GLY A 152 6.07 19.07 -3.66
C GLY A 152 6.19 20.43 -2.95
N PRO A 153 5.74 21.54 -3.56
CA PRO A 153 6.05 22.91 -3.09
C PRO A 153 5.62 23.24 -1.66
N SER A 154 4.60 22.58 -1.12
CA SER A 154 4.19 22.81 0.27
C SER A 154 5.18 22.22 1.28
N GLY A 155 5.99 21.23 0.88
CA GLY A 155 7.03 20.61 1.70
C GLY A 155 6.52 19.90 2.96
N THR A 156 5.21 19.57 3.02
CA THR A 156 4.61 18.97 4.22
C THR A 156 4.84 17.47 4.31
N MET A 157 5.13 16.80 3.19
CA MET A 157 5.53 15.39 3.13
C MET A 157 6.90 15.25 2.49
N SER A 158 7.77 14.44 3.10
CA SER A 158 9.07 14.07 2.54
C SER A 158 9.57 12.77 3.15
N HIS A 159 10.61 12.18 2.57
CA HIS A 159 11.25 11.00 3.16
C HIS A 159 11.88 11.33 4.51
N GLU A 160 12.48 12.52 4.64
CA GLU A 160 13.09 13.01 5.88
C GLU A 160 12.05 13.19 6.98
N ALA A 161 10.84 13.66 6.65
CA ALA A 161 9.73 13.74 7.59
C ALA A 161 9.34 12.34 8.10
N ILE A 162 9.16 11.38 7.19
CA ILE A 162 8.85 9.98 7.54
C ILE A 162 9.95 9.38 8.43
N ILE A 163 11.22 9.55 8.06
CA ILE A 163 12.37 9.06 8.83
C ILE A 163 12.35 9.69 10.22
N SER A 164 12.20 11.01 10.33
CA SER A 164 12.17 11.70 11.63
C SER A 164 11.01 11.22 12.52
N GLU A 165 9.84 10.97 11.93
CA GLU A 165 8.69 10.42 12.66
C GLU A 165 8.95 8.98 13.13
N ILE A 166 9.55 8.13 12.29
CA ILE A 166 9.92 6.75 12.67
C ILE A 166 11.02 6.74 13.74
N GLU A 167 12.03 7.60 13.63
CA GLU A 167 13.09 7.74 14.63
C GLU A 167 12.53 8.10 16.02
N ARG A 168 11.47 8.91 16.07
CA ARG A 168 10.76 9.21 17.32
C ARG A 168 10.02 8.02 17.91
N LEU A 169 9.75 6.96 17.13
CA LEU A 169 9.19 5.71 17.64
C LEU A 169 10.25 4.79 18.25
N ILE A 170 11.53 4.93 17.87
CA ILE A 170 12.61 4.03 18.35
C ILE A 170 12.72 4.01 19.88
N PRO A 171 12.68 5.16 20.59
CA PRO A 171 12.73 5.15 22.06
C PRO A 171 11.49 4.52 22.73
N LEU A 172 10.42 4.25 21.97
CA LEU A 172 9.16 3.68 22.46
C LEU A 172 9.02 2.18 22.14
N LEU A 173 9.99 1.60 21.43
CA LEU A 173 10.09 0.18 21.07
C LEU A 173 10.95 -0.58 22.07
#